data_AF-A0A1Y4DV21-F1
#
_entry.id   AF-A0A1Y4DV21-F1
#
_cell.length_a   1.000
_cell.length_b   1.000
_cell.length_c   1.000
_cell.angle_alpha   90.00
_cell.angle_beta   90.00
_cell.angle_gamma   90.00
#
_symmetry.space_group_name_H-M   'P 1'
#
loop_
_entity.id
_entity.type
_entity.pdbx_description
1 polymer ?
#
loop_
_entity_poly.entity_id
_entity_poly.type
_entity_poly.pdbx_seq_one_letter_code
_entity_poly.pdbx_strand_id
1 'polypeptide(L)'
;MGRREKRSAMTGRTHLAVGAAAAMLAAGPAAGLTGLAVAAAGGAAGSVLPDLDVRDTAHPWRERLTRAGAAALLVGALVYDAVSGASLAREAMARGLGPLLLGAVGLVALACAARLSAHRSFSHSLLALAGFAAATYLVCPPLAPYLALGFATHLALDALTYRSLRLFWPLPHGFSARLCKTGGVVDACCLVAALAVIALSCWRALS
;
A
#
# COMPACT_ATOMS: atom_id res chain seq x y z
N MET A 1 40.00 -9.34 1.13
CA MET A 1 38.77 -9.76 0.43
C MET A 1 37.56 -9.42 1.27
N GLY A 2 36.91 -8.28 1.01
CA GLY A 2 35.68 -7.92 1.73
C GLY A 2 34.54 -8.85 1.29
N ARG A 3 33.92 -9.55 2.24
CA ARG A 3 32.64 -10.22 2.00
C ARG A 3 31.68 -9.14 1.49
N ARG A 4 31.32 -9.21 0.20
CA ARG A 4 30.07 -8.61 -0.26
C ARG A 4 28.98 -9.33 0.52
N GLU A 5 28.46 -8.71 1.57
CA GLU A 5 27.14 -9.08 2.08
C GLU A 5 26.23 -9.11 0.85
N LYS A 6 25.70 -10.29 0.51
CA LYS A 6 24.56 -10.38 -0.38
C LYS A 6 23.48 -9.54 0.29
N ARG A 7 23.30 -8.30 -0.15
CA ARG A 7 22.10 -7.54 0.14
C ARG A 7 20.97 -8.41 -0.40
N SER A 8 20.21 -9.05 0.48
CA SER A 8 18.93 -9.60 0.10
C SER A 8 18.16 -8.40 -0.43
N ALA A 9 18.06 -8.34 -1.75
CA ALA A 9 17.31 -7.27 -2.37
C ALA A 9 15.89 -7.38 -1.81
N MET A 10 15.25 -6.27 -1.44
CA MET A 10 13.90 -6.32 -0.85
C MET A 10 12.89 -6.73 -1.90
N THR A 11 12.03 -7.72 -1.62
CA THR A 11 10.80 -7.87 -2.37
C THR A 11 9.73 -7.05 -1.68
N GLY A 12 9.05 -6.12 -2.35
CA GLY A 12 7.90 -5.38 -1.76
C GLY A 12 6.68 -6.27 -1.45
N ARG A 13 6.85 -7.60 -1.47
CA ARG A 13 5.83 -8.61 -1.22
C ARG A 13 5.33 -8.59 0.22
N THR A 14 6.20 -8.38 1.20
CA THR A 14 5.80 -8.30 2.62
C THR A 14 4.93 -7.08 2.84
N HIS A 15 5.33 -5.91 2.34
CA HIS A 15 4.54 -4.68 2.42
C HIS A 15 3.18 -4.85 1.75
N LEU A 16 3.15 -5.44 0.55
CA LEU A 16 1.91 -5.76 -0.16
C LEU A 16 0.98 -6.68 0.64
N ALA A 17 1.51 -7.78 1.17
CA ALA A 17 0.73 -8.75 1.94
C ALA A 17 0.22 -8.15 3.26
N VAL A 18 1.09 -7.45 4.01
CA VAL A 18 0.73 -6.81 5.29
C VAL A 18 -0.31 -5.71 5.07
N GLY A 19 -0.15 -4.89 4.03
CA GLY A 19 -1.12 -3.86 3.68
C GLY A 19 -2.49 -4.43 3.34
N ALA A 20 -2.55 -5.47 2.49
CA ALA A 20 -3.79 -6.17 2.17
C ALA A 20 -4.42 -6.81 3.42
N ALA A 21 -3.62 -7.51 4.23
CA ALA A 21 -4.08 -8.18 5.45
C ALA A 21 -4.65 -7.20 6.48
N ALA A 22 -3.97 -6.08 6.72
CA ALA A 22 -4.42 -5.05 7.65
C ALA A 22 -5.75 -4.43 7.19
N ALA A 23 -5.88 -4.14 5.89
CA ALA A 23 -7.12 -3.63 5.33
C ALA A 23 -8.28 -4.63 5.42
N MET A 24 -8.05 -5.90 5.10
CA MET A 24 -9.06 -6.97 5.26
C MET A 24 -9.49 -7.15 6.71
N LEU A 25 -8.52 -7.10 7.65
CA LEU A 25 -8.81 -7.19 9.07
C LEU A 25 -9.66 -6.01 9.55
N ALA A 26 -9.39 -4.80 9.06
CA ALA A 26 -10.16 -3.60 9.37
C ALA A 26 -11.58 -3.62 8.77
N ALA A 27 -11.74 -4.16 7.56
CA ALA A 27 -13.05 -4.35 6.94
C ALA A 27 -13.90 -5.38 7.71
N GLY A 28 -13.26 -6.44 8.20
CA GLY A 28 -13.90 -7.52 8.93
C GLY A 28 -14.81 -8.39 8.04
N PRO A 29 -15.30 -9.53 8.57
CA PRO A 29 -16.08 -10.49 7.79
C PRO A 29 -17.46 -9.97 7.38
N ALA A 30 -18.03 -9.04 8.15
CA ALA A 30 -19.32 -8.42 7.84
C ALA A 30 -19.32 -7.59 6.54
N ALA A 31 -18.14 -7.21 6.03
CA ALA A 31 -18.01 -6.55 4.74
C ALA A 31 -18.30 -7.47 3.54
N GLY A 32 -18.41 -8.80 3.77
CA GLY A 32 -18.58 -9.80 2.73
C GLY A 32 -17.38 -9.90 1.79
N LEU A 33 -17.48 -10.78 0.79
CA LEU A 33 -16.37 -11.01 -0.16
C LEU A 33 -16.03 -9.76 -0.98
N THR A 34 -17.03 -8.98 -1.41
CA THR A 34 -16.81 -7.77 -2.19
C THR A 34 -16.09 -6.71 -1.37
N GLY A 35 -16.53 -6.46 -0.14
CA GLY A 35 -15.88 -5.51 0.75
C GLY A 35 -14.45 -5.94 1.12
N LEU A 36 -14.23 -7.24 1.37
CA LEU A 36 -12.88 -7.77 1.62
C LEU A 36 -11.97 -7.65 0.39
N ALA A 37 -12.48 -7.87 -0.83
CA ALA A 37 -11.72 -7.69 -2.06
C ALA A 37 -11.30 -6.22 -2.27
N VAL A 38 -12.22 -5.29 -2.03
CA VAL A 38 -11.94 -3.83 -2.09
C VAL A 38 -10.93 -3.44 -1.02
N ALA A 39 -11.05 -3.98 0.19
CA ALA A 39 -10.12 -3.73 1.28
C ALA A 39 -8.72 -4.25 0.94
N ALA A 40 -8.61 -5.51 0.49
CA ALA A 40 -7.34 -6.11 0.08
C ALA A 40 -6.67 -5.30 -1.03
N ALA A 41 -7.43 -4.89 -2.05
CA ALA A 41 -6.96 -4.05 -3.15
C ALA A 41 -6.48 -2.67 -2.68
N GLY A 42 -7.26 -1.99 -1.83
CA GLY A 42 -6.89 -0.70 -1.27
C GLY A 42 -5.62 -0.79 -0.43
N GLY A 43 -5.56 -1.75 0.49
CA GLY A 43 -4.38 -2.01 1.32
C GLY A 43 -3.13 -2.34 0.51
N ALA A 44 -3.25 -3.22 -0.50
CA ALA A 44 -2.16 -3.54 -1.40
C ALA A 44 -1.69 -2.32 -2.19
N ALA A 45 -2.61 -1.54 -2.78
CA ALA A 45 -2.28 -0.33 -3.52
C ALA A 45 -1.59 0.70 -2.63
N GLY A 46 -2.12 0.97 -1.43
CA GLY A 46 -1.54 1.91 -0.48
C GLY A 46 -0.13 1.54 -0.03
N SER A 47 0.12 0.24 0.16
CA SER A 47 1.43 -0.25 0.59
C SER A 47 2.54 -0.07 -0.45
N VAL A 48 2.22 0.05 -1.74
CA VAL A 48 3.24 0.17 -2.81
C VAL A 48 3.53 1.62 -3.22
N LEU A 49 2.69 2.58 -2.78
CA LEU A 49 2.85 3.99 -3.13
C LEU A 49 4.14 4.65 -2.61
N PRO A 50 4.60 4.38 -1.37
CA PRO A 50 5.84 4.97 -0.88
C PRO A 50 7.05 4.61 -1.73
N ASP A 51 7.08 3.37 -2.24
CA ASP A 51 8.18 2.85 -3.05
C ASP A 51 8.09 3.23 -4.54
N LEU A 52 7.17 4.14 -4.93
CA LEU A 52 7.21 4.72 -6.26
C LEU A 52 8.51 5.48 -6.54
N ASP A 53 9.22 5.92 -5.50
CA ASP A 53 10.52 6.57 -5.57
C ASP A 53 11.69 5.60 -5.89
N VAL A 54 11.50 4.28 -5.73
CA VAL A 54 12.58 3.29 -5.87
C VAL A 54 12.93 3.05 -7.34
N ARG A 55 14.23 2.90 -7.60
CA ARG A 55 14.80 2.63 -8.91
C ARG A 55 15.88 1.54 -8.79
N ASP A 56 15.49 0.27 -8.64
CA ASP A 56 16.44 -0.85 -8.71
C ASP A 56 16.82 -1.13 -10.18
N THR A 57 18.00 -0.67 -10.57
CA THR A 57 18.56 -0.91 -11.91
C THR A 57 19.17 -2.30 -12.04
N ALA A 58 19.50 -2.98 -10.93
CA ALA A 58 20.10 -4.31 -10.96
C ALA A 58 19.03 -5.41 -11.12
N HIS A 59 17.86 -5.24 -10.50
CA HIS A 59 16.76 -6.22 -10.58
C HIS A 59 15.39 -5.54 -10.74
N PRO A 60 15.16 -4.81 -11.85
CA PRO A 60 13.97 -3.97 -12.03
C PRO A 60 12.65 -4.75 -12.04
N TRP A 61 12.69 -6.04 -12.37
CA TRP A 61 11.50 -6.89 -12.42
C TRP A 61 10.86 -7.09 -11.05
N ARG A 62 11.62 -7.02 -9.95
CA ARG A 62 11.14 -7.34 -8.60
C ARG A 62 10.11 -6.32 -8.12
N GLU A 63 10.44 -5.04 -8.29
CA GLU A 63 9.55 -3.92 -8.00
C GLU A 63 8.39 -3.82 -8.98
N ARG A 64 8.63 -4.15 -10.26
CA ARG A 64 7.59 -4.17 -11.28
C ARG A 64 6.53 -5.23 -10.98
N LEU A 65 6.93 -6.42 -10.55
CA LEU A 65 5.99 -7.47 -10.16
C LEU A 65 5.15 -7.10 -8.94
N THR A 66 5.74 -6.48 -7.91
CA THR A 66 4.98 -6.04 -6.74
C THR A 66 3.94 -4.98 -7.13
N ARG A 67 4.32 -3.98 -7.93
CA ARG A 67 3.39 -2.94 -8.41
C ARG A 67 2.33 -3.50 -9.34
N ALA A 68 2.71 -4.39 -10.26
CA ALA A 68 1.78 -5.08 -11.15
C ALA A 68 0.80 -5.95 -10.36
N GLY A 69 1.25 -6.63 -9.30
CA GLY A 69 0.39 -7.40 -8.40
C GLY A 69 -0.63 -6.52 -7.67
N ALA A 70 -0.20 -5.39 -7.11
CA ALA A 70 -1.12 -4.44 -6.48
C ALA A 70 -2.14 -3.87 -7.49
N ALA A 71 -1.68 -3.52 -8.69
CA ALA A 71 -2.56 -3.06 -9.77
C ALA A 71 -3.55 -4.16 -10.20
N ALA A 72 -3.10 -5.41 -10.33
CA ALA A 72 -3.96 -6.54 -10.67
C ALA A 72 -5.02 -6.81 -9.59
N LEU A 73 -4.66 -6.70 -8.31
CA LEU A 73 -5.61 -6.78 -7.20
C LEU A 73 -6.66 -5.67 -7.28
N LEU A 74 -6.23 -4.42 -7.55
CA LEU A 74 -7.13 -3.29 -7.69
C LEU A 74 -8.09 -3.46 -8.87
N VAL A 75 -7.57 -3.80 -10.06
CA VAL A 75 -8.40 -4.07 -11.24
C VAL A 75 -9.34 -5.24 -11.00
N GLY A 76 -8.85 -6.33 -10.39
CA GLY A 76 -9.68 -7.49 -10.03
C GLY A 76 -10.80 -7.14 -9.07
N ALA A 77 -10.53 -6.32 -8.04
CA ALA A 77 -11.55 -5.87 -7.10
C ALA A 77 -12.59 -4.94 -7.76
N LEU A 78 -12.17 -4.06 -8.67
CA LEU A 78 -13.09 -3.21 -9.44
C LEU A 78 -13.98 -4.03 -10.38
N VAL A 79 -13.42 -5.03 -11.06
CA VAL A 79 -14.19 -5.96 -11.89
C VAL A 79 -15.15 -6.79 -11.03
N TYR A 80 -14.69 -7.27 -9.87
CA TYR A 80 -15.52 -8.04 -8.95
C TYR A 80 -16.67 -7.21 -8.36
N ASP A 81 -16.41 -5.96 -7.98
CA ASP A 81 -17.45 -5.00 -7.59
C ASP A 81 -18.43 -4.76 -8.74
N ALA A 82 -17.94 -4.55 -9.96
CA ALA A 82 -18.79 -4.32 -11.13
C ALA A 82 -19.76 -5.47 -11.40
N VAL A 83 -19.30 -6.74 -11.34
CA VAL A 83 -20.18 -7.92 -11.52
C VAL A 83 -21.08 -8.18 -10.31
N SER A 84 -20.74 -7.63 -9.14
CA SER A 84 -21.50 -7.75 -7.90
C SER A 84 -22.50 -6.60 -7.69
N GLY A 85 -22.57 -5.62 -8.59
CA GLY A 85 -23.53 -4.50 -8.53
C GLY A 85 -22.95 -3.10 -8.76
N ALA A 86 -21.65 -2.98 -9.03
CA ALA A 86 -20.92 -1.75 -9.35
C ALA A 86 -21.09 -0.64 -8.29
N SER A 87 -20.94 -1.00 -7.01
CA SER A 87 -21.20 -0.09 -5.89
C SER A 87 -20.21 1.08 -5.88
N LEU A 88 -18.93 0.81 -6.14
CA LEU A 88 -17.87 1.83 -6.13
C LEU A 88 -18.02 2.80 -7.30
N ALA A 89 -18.29 2.26 -8.50
CA ALA A 89 -18.48 3.09 -9.69
C ALA A 89 -19.71 4.00 -9.55
N ARG A 90 -20.80 3.49 -8.97
CA ARG A 90 -22.02 4.26 -8.72
C ARG A 90 -21.79 5.37 -7.70
N GLU A 91 -21.09 5.08 -6.60
CA GLU A 91 -20.74 6.09 -5.61
C GLU A 91 -19.82 7.17 -6.19
N ALA A 92 -18.81 6.77 -6.97
CA ALA A 92 -17.93 7.68 -7.69
C ALA A 92 -18.73 8.61 -8.63
N MET A 93 -19.60 8.06 -9.46
CA MET A 93 -20.45 8.83 -10.38
C MET A 93 -21.44 9.75 -9.65
N ALA A 94 -22.00 9.32 -8.52
CA ALA A 94 -22.92 10.13 -7.73
C ALA A 94 -22.28 11.40 -7.13
N ARG A 95 -20.96 11.41 -6.95
CA ARG A 95 -20.20 12.60 -6.47
C ARG A 95 -19.93 13.64 -7.56
N GLY A 96 -20.16 13.29 -8.82
CA GLY A 96 -19.94 14.17 -9.97
C GLY A 96 -18.49 14.28 -10.43
N LEU A 97 -18.30 14.87 -11.60
CA LEU A 97 -17.00 14.90 -12.30
C LEU A 97 -15.94 15.75 -11.58
N GLY A 98 -16.34 16.82 -10.87
CA GLY A 98 -15.39 17.74 -10.21
C GLY A 98 -14.48 17.04 -9.18
N PRO A 99 -15.03 16.41 -8.13
CA PRO A 99 -14.24 15.66 -7.16
C PRO A 99 -13.42 14.53 -7.80
N LEU A 100 -13.99 13.80 -8.76
CA LEU A 100 -13.29 12.73 -9.47
C LEU A 100 -12.03 13.24 -10.19
N LEU A 101 -12.17 14.33 -10.96
CA LEU A 101 -11.05 14.93 -11.68
C LEU A 101 -10.00 15.49 -10.72
N LEU A 102 -10.43 16.20 -9.68
CA LEU A 102 -9.51 16.75 -8.68
C LEU A 102 -8.73 15.65 -7.96
N GLY A 103 -9.41 14.58 -7.56
CA GLY A 103 -8.79 13.42 -6.95
C GLY A 103 -7.82 12.69 -7.89
N ALA A 104 -8.22 12.47 -9.15
CA ALA A 104 -7.36 11.83 -10.15
C ALA A 104 -6.10 12.65 -10.45
N VAL A 105 -6.24 13.97 -10.65
CA VAL A 105 -5.12 14.89 -10.82
C VAL A 105 -4.23 14.88 -9.58
N GLY A 106 -4.82 14.90 -8.38
CA GLY A 106 -4.09 14.81 -7.12
C GLY A 106 -3.27 13.53 -7.01
N LEU A 107 -3.85 12.37 -7.33
CA LEU A 107 -3.14 11.08 -7.33
C LEU A 107 -1.96 11.07 -8.29
N VAL A 108 -2.14 11.58 -9.52
CA VAL A 108 -1.06 11.68 -10.52
C VAL A 108 0.04 12.62 -10.03
N ALA A 109 -0.33 13.82 -9.54
CA ALA A 109 0.64 14.79 -9.03
C ALA A 109 1.45 14.25 -7.86
N LEU A 110 0.80 13.59 -6.90
CA LEU A 110 1.46 12.95 -5.75
C LEU A 110 2.36 11.79 -6.18
N ALA A 111 1.93 10.96 -7.13
CA ALA A 111 2.74 9.87 -7.68
C ALA A 111 3.98 10.40 -8.41
N CYS A 112 3.85 11.48 -9.18
CA CYS A 112 4.98 12.18 -9.80
C CYS A 112 5.92 12.75 -8.72
N ALA A 113 5.38 13.44 -7.71
CA ALA A 113 6.18 13.98 -6.61
C ALA A 113 6.94 12.88 -5.85
N ALA A 114 6.30 11.75 -5.56
CA ALA A 114 6.95 10.58 -4.98
C ALA A 114 8.09 10.08 -5.88
N ARG A 115 7.82 9.87 -7.18
CA ARG A 115 8.80 9.37 -8.16
C ARG A 115 10.02 10.26 -8.34
N LEU A 116 9.85 11.57 -8.14
CA LEU A 116 10.90 12.59 -8.27
C LEU A 116 11.61 12.87 -6.94
N SER A 117 11.03 12.48 -5.81
CA SER A 117 11.63 12.66 -4.49
C SER A 117 12.80 11.71 -4.24
N ALA A 118 13.70 12.09 -3.35
CA ALA A 118 14.76 11.19 -2.88
C ALA A 118 14.14 10.02 -2.10
N HIS A 119 14.72 8.82 -2.21
CA HIS A 119 14.17 7.64 -1.55
C HIS A 119 14.05 7.85 -0.02
N ARG A 120 12.89 7.49 0.55
CA ARG A 120 12.54 7.67 1.99
C ARG A 120 12.44 9.13 2.45
N SER A 121 12.16 10.05 1.54
CA SER A 121 11.86 11.45 1.85
C SER A 121 10.34 11.73 1.81
N PHE A 122 9.86 12.56 0.89
CA PHE A 122 8.45 12.91 0.74
C PHE A 122 7.53 11.68 0.68
N SER A 123 7.87 10.71 -0.16
CA SER A 123 7.10 9.48 -0.37
C SER A 123 6.88 8.64 0.90
N HIS A 124 7.75 8.76 1.91
CA HIS A 124 7.69 8.02 3.17
C HIS A 124 7.33 8.94 4.35
N SER A 125 6.40 9.86 4.13
CA SER A 125 5.96 10.83 5.12
C SER A 125 4.46 10.73 5.42
N LEU A 126 4.06 11.25 6.59
CA LEU A 126 2.65 11.39 6.93
C LEU A 126 1.92 12.37 5.99
N LEU A 127 2.64 13.34 5.43
CA LEU A 127 2.10 14.26 4.44
C LEU A 127 1.72 13.52 3.15
N ALA A 128 2.58 12.64 2.65
CA ALA A 128 2.26 11.83 1.48
C ALA A 128 1.11 10.87 1.78
N LEU A 129 1.10 10.22 2.95
CA LEU A 129 -0.03 9.38 3.38
C LEU A 129 -1.35 10.15 3.36
N ALA A 130 -1.40 11.32 4.00
CA ALA A 130 -2.60 12.16 4.05
C ALA A 130 -3.02 12.64 2.66
N GLY A 131 -2.06 13.05 1.83
CA GLY A 131 -2.31 13.48 0.45
C GLY A 131 -2.90 12.37 -0.42
N PHE A 132 -2.29 11.18 -0.40
CA PHE A 132 -2.80 10.04 -1.18
C PHE A 132 -4.16 9.59 -0.66
N ALA A 133 -4.37 9.52 0.66
CA ALA A 133 -5.65 9.19 1.25
C ALA A 133 -6.75 10.20 0.86
N ALA A 134 -6.46 11.50 0.93
CA ALA A 134 -7.39 12.56 0.54
C ALA A 134 -7.72 12.52 -0.95
N ALA A 135 -6.71 12.35 -1.81
CA ALA A 135 -6.92 12.24 -3.25
C ALA A 135 -7.72 10.98 -3.61
N THR A 136 -7.46 9.85 -2.96
CA THR A 136 -8.29 8.64 -3.10
C THR A 136 -9.71 8.87 -2.59
N TYR A 137 -9.90 9.59 -1.49
CA TYR A 137 -11.24 9.89 -0.96
C TYR A 137 -12.08 10.71 -1.95
N LEU A 138 -11.45 11.63 -2.68
CA LEU A 138 -12.12 12.40 -3.73
C LEU A 138 -12.55 11.52 -4.91
N VAL A 139 -11.78 10.48 -5.25
CA VAL A 139 -12.09 9.54 -6.34
C VAL A 139 -13.09 8.46 -5.92
N CYS A 140 -12.82 7.80 -4.80
CA CYS A 140 -13.52 6.62 -4.31
C CYS A 140 -13.41 6.56 -2.77
N PRO A 141 -14.37 7.18 -2.05
CA PRO A 141 -14.35 7.24 -0.58
C PRO A 141 -14.18 5.89 0.12
N PRO A 142 -14.86 4.80 -0.31
CA PRO A 142 -14.71 3.50 0.34
C PRO A 142 -13.30 2.93 0.28
N LEU A 143 -12.52 3.29 -0.75
CA LEU A 143 -11.17 2.77 -0.95
C LEU A 143 -10.12 3.52 -0.10
N ALA A 144 -10.37 4.80 0.19
CA ALA A 144 -9.44 5.68 0.89
C ALA A 144 -8.94 5.17 2.24
N PRO A 145 -9.78 4.67 3.18
CA PRO A 145 -9.29 4.18 4.47
C PRO A 145 -8.39 2.95 4.32
N TYR A 146 -8.70 2.06 3.37
CA TYR A 146 -7.89 0.86 3.11
C TYR A 146 -6.55 1.21 2.49
N LEU A 147 -6.53 2.17 1.55
CA LEU A 147 -5.30 2.71 0.99
C LEU A 147 -4.45 3.40 2.05
N ALA A 148 -5.05 4.23 2.91
CA ALA A 148 -4.36 4.88 4.01
C ALA A 148 -3.74 3.84 4.98
N LEU A 149 -4.48 2.77 5.30
CA LEU A 149 -3.98 1.71 6.16
C LEU A 149 -2.83 0.93 5.51
N GLY A 150 -2.93 0.61 4.23
CA GLY A 150 -1.83 0.01 3.46
C GLY A 150 -0.57 0.87 3.50
N PHE A 151 -0.71 2.17 3.25
CA PHE A 151 0.40 3.13 3.32
C PHE A 151 0.97 3.22 4.75
N ALA A 152 0.11 3.29 5.77
CA ALA A 152 0.51 3.33 7.17
C ALA A 152 1.33 2.10 7.56
N THR A 153 0.90 0.90 7.14
CA THR A 153 1.67 -0.33 7.41
C THR A 153 3.02 -0.33 6.73
N HIS A 154 3.14 0.24 5.52
CA HIS A 154 4.45 0.41 4.87
C HIS A 154 5.37 1.28 5.71
N LEU A 155 4.90 2.45 6.14
CA LEU A 155 5.68 3.36 6.99
C LEU A 155 6.06 2.70 8.31
N ALA A 156 5.13 1.97 8.93
CA ALA A 156 5.37 1.25 10.18
C ALA A 156 6.47 0.20 9.99
N LEU A 157 6.37 -0.67 8.99
CA LEU A 157 7.38 -1.68 8.71
C LEU A 157 8.76 -1.05 8.45
N ASP A 158 8.82 -0.01 7.63
CA ASP A 158 10.09 0.67 7.36
C ASP A 158 10.68 1.37 8.58
N ALA A 159 9.83 1.92 9.45
CA ALA A 159 10.25 2.53 10.71
C ALA A 159 10.83 1.51 11.68
N LEU A 160 10.41 0.24 11.65
CA LEU A 160 10.98 -0.82 12.47
C LEU A 160 12.41 -1.22 12.02
N THR A 161 12.78 -0.89 10.79
CA THR A 161 14.11 -1.23 10.25
C THR A 161 15.21 -0.30 10.76
N TYR A 162 16.47 -0.69 10.59
CA TYR A 162 17.64 0.16 10.88
C TYR A 162 17.80 1.38 9.96
N ARG A 163 17.04 1.47 8.86
CA ARG A 163 17.16 2.55 7.88
C ARG A 163 16.12 3.63 8.17
N SER A 164 16.56 4.84 8.47
CA SER A 164 15.66 5.95 8.80
C SER A 164 14.81 6.41 7.62
N LEU A 165 13.57 6.82 7.91
CA LEU A 165 12.65 7.51 7.00
C LEU A 165 12.28 8.90 7.53
N ARG A 166 11.88 9.83 6.66
CA ARG A 166 11.51 11.20 7.06
C ARG A 166 10.00 11.31 7.29
N LEU A 167 9.53 10.82 8.44
CA LEU A 167 8.10 10.71 8.75
C LEU A 167 7.38 12.07 8.71
N PHE A 168 8.07 13.12 9.19
CA PHE A 168 7.60 14.50 9.22
C PHE A 168 8.28 15.37 8.15
N TRP A 169 8.63 14.80 7.00
CA TRP A 169 9.12 15.57 5.85
C TRP A 169 8.22 16.81 5.62
N PRO A 170 8.78 18.02 5.39
CA PRO A 170 10.16 18.32 4.99
C PRO A 170 11.18 18.47 6.12
N LEU A 171 10.82 18.23 7.38
CA LEU A 171 11.78 18.32 8.49
C LEU A 171 12.95 17.35 8.27
N PRO A 172 14.19 17.75 8.64
CA PRO A 172 15.39 16.96 8.34
C PRO A 172 15.53 15.68 9.18
N HIS A 173 14.75 15.56 10.26
CA HIS A 173 14.86 14.47 11.23
C HIS A 173 14.36 13.14 10.66
N GLY A 174 15.23 12.14 10.66
CA GLY A 174 14.88 10.76 10.33
C GLY A 174 14.40 9.98 11.55
N PHE A 175 13.41 9.12 11.35
CA PHE A 175 12.89 8.21 12.37
C PHE A 175 13.22 6.74 12.01
N SER A 176 13.65 5.97 13.02
CA SER A 176 13.87 4.52 12.93
C SER A 176 13.93 3.94 14.35
N ALA A 177 13.14 2.88 14.60
CA ALA A 177 13.12 2.13 15.85
C ALA A 177 14.24 1.08 15.94
N ARG A 178 14.93 0.78 14.83
CA ARG A 178 16.12 -0.10 14.78
C ARG A 178 15.90 -1.50 15.38
N LEU A 179 14.71 -2.06 15.20
CA LEU A 179 14.33 -3.35 15.78
C LEU A 179 14.71 -4.53 14.89
N CYS A 180 14.67 -4.37 13.56
CA CYS A 180 14.89 -5.48 12.65
C CYS A 180 15.72 -5.13 11.40
N LYS A 181 16.38 -6.15 10.84
CA LYS A 181 16.99 -6.05 9.53
C LYS A 181 15.95 -6.38 8.46
N THR A 182 15.97 -5.57 7.42
CA THR A 182 15.27 -5.82 6.17
C THR A 182 15.59 -7.20 5.59
N GLY A 183 14.57 -7.96 5.17
CA GLY A 183 14.73 -9.29 4.57
C GLY A 183 15.27 -10.36 5.51
N GLY A 184 15.17 -10.14 6.83
CA GLY A 184 15.50 -11.11 7.86
C GLY A 184 14.29 -11.94 8.32
N VAL A 185 14.45 -12.67 9.43
CA VAL A 185 13.39 -13.53 9.99
C VAL A 185 12.09 -12.77 10.28
N VAL A 186 12.19 -11.53 10.78
CA VAL A 186 11.03 -10.68 11.07
C VAL A 186 10.18 -10.41 9.81
N ASP A 187 10.82 -10.17 8.67
CA ASP A 187 10.14 -9.97 7.39
C ASP A 187 9.37 -11.22 6.95
N ALA A 188 9.99 -12.40 7.08
CA ALA A 188 9.33 -13.68 6.82
C ALA A 188 8.14 -13.94 7.77
N CYS A 189 8.30 -13.66 9.07
CA CYS A 189 7.22 -13.79 10.05
C CYS A 189 6.05 -12.85 9.73
N CYS A 190 6.32 -11.60 9.37
CA CYS A 190 5.29 -10.64 8.95
C CYS A 190 4.54 -11.14 7.71
N LEU A 191 5.25 -11.68 6.72
CA LEU A 191 4.62 -12.24 5.52
C LEU A 191 3.71 -13.43 5.86
N VAL A 192 4.18 -14.39 6.65
CA VAL A 192 3.38 -15.56 7.05
C VAL A 192 2.16 -15.14 7.86
N ALA A 193 2.32 -14.23 8.82
CA ALA A 193 1.22 -13.70 9.62
C ALA A 193 0.18 -13.00 8.74
N ALA A 194 0.62 -12.18 7.77
CA ALA A 194 -0.28 -11.52 6.83
C ALA A 194 -1.09 -12.52 5.99
N LEU A 195 -0.44 -13.55 5.45
CA LEU A 195 -1.12 -14.60 4.69
C LEU A 195 -2.14 -15.37 5.55
N ALA A 196 -1.81 -15.66 6.81
CA ALA A 196 -2.73 -16.30 7.75
C ALA A 196 -3.96 -15.42 8.04
N VAL A 197 -3.77 -14.11 8.24
CA VAL A 197 -4.87 -13.15 8.43
C VAL A 197 -5.76 -13.08 7.19
N ILE A 198 -5.18 -13.04 5.99
CA ILE A 198 -5.94 -13.06 4.73
C ILE A 198 -6.78 -14.33 4.64
N ALA A 199 -6.16 -15.50 4.84
CA ALA A 199 -6.85 -16.79 4.78
C ALA A 199 -8.00 -16.88 5.81
N LEU A 200 -7.76 -16.44 7.05
CA LEU A 200 -8.76 -16.42 8.10
C LEU A 200 -9.92 -15.45 7.77
N SER A 201 -9.61 -14.30 7.21
CA SER A 201 -10.62 -13.30 6.82
C SER A 201 -11.53 -13.83 5.71
N CYS A 202 -10.95 -14.50 4.71
CA CYS A 202 -11.72 -15.19 3.67
C CYS A 202 -12.57 -16.33 4.23
N TRP A 203 -12.00 -17.17 5.09
CA TRP A 203 -12.73 -18.28 5.72
C TRP A 203 -13.97 -17.77 6.47
N ARG A 204 -13.80 -16.73 7.30
CA ARG A 204 -14.90 -16.15 8.10
C ARG A 204 -15.97 -15.46 7.26
N ALA A 205 -15.67 -15.02 6.05
CA ALA A 205 -16.65 -14.43 5.14
C ALA A 205 -17.42 -15.48 4.34
N LEU A 206 -16.94 -16.73 4.32
CA LEU A 206 -17.57 -17.85 3.62
C LEU A 206 -18.38 -18.77 4.55
N SER A 207 -18.10 -18.74 5.86
CA SER A 207 -18.79 -19.51 6.91
C SER A 207 -19.97 -18.76 7.49
#